data_AF-A0A353WQA5-F1
#
_entry.id   AF-A0A353WQA5-F1
#
_cell.length_a   1.000
_cell.length_b   1.000
_cell.length_c   1.000
_cell.angle_alpha   90.00
_cell.angle_beta   90.00
_cell.angle_gamma   90.00
#
_symmetry.space_group_name_H-M   'P 1'
#
loop_
_entity.id
_entity.type
_entity.pdbx_description
1 polymer ?
#
loop_
_entity_poly.entity_id
_entity_poly.type
_entity_poly.pdbx_seq_one_letter_code
_entity_poly.pdbx_strand_id
1 'polypeptide(L)'
;LDWLTDQNATQGSEYYHLIDLEKVAAMGQSCGGAQVLAVAHDPRIKTCVMLNTGIGENSMQGATKASLENLHTPMFYMIGGPVDIAFKNAQGDYDNIKTLPIVMANSLDGHSGTYYEKNGGPYAVAARKWLDWQLKGKVGESAMFLDDEYEAKFYPNWTFVRKNW
;
A
#
# COMPACT_ATOMS: atom_id res chain seq x y z
N LEU A 1 14.18 -7.36 -4.02
CA LEU A 1 15.01 -6.28 -3.45
C LEU A 1 16.47 -6.49 -3.84
N ASP A 2 17.02 -7.66 -3.57
CA ASP A 2 18.42 -7.98 -3.91
C ASP A 2 18.74 -7.75 -5.39
N TRP A 3 17.86 -8.20 -6.30
CA TRP A 3 18.02 -7.91 -7.73
C TRP A 3 18.09 -6.40 -8.05
N LEU A 4 17.28 -5.56 -7.39
CA LEU A 4 17.35 -4.10 -7.59
C LEU A 4 18.69 -3.54 -7.10
N THR A 5 19.17 -4.02 -5.95
CA THR A 5 20.48 -3.67 -5.41
C THR A 5 21.59 -4.06 -6.37
N ASP A 6 21.55 -5.29 -6.90
CA ASP A 6 22.54 -5.80 -7.83
C ASP A 6 22.53 -5.02 -9.15
N GLN A 7 21.35 -4.73 -9.71
CA GLN A 7 21.23 -3.94 -10.93
C GLN A 7 21.77 -2.52 -10.74
N ASN A 8 21.49 -1.89 -9.59
CA ASN A 8 21.99 -0.56 -9.28
C ASN A 8 23.52 -0.50 -9.17
N ALA A 9 24.16 -1.61 -8.80
CA ALA A 9 25.61 -1.73 -8.65
C ALA A 9 26.34 -2.27 -9.91
N THR A 10 25.63 -2.87 -10.85
CA THR A 10 26.24 -3.56 -12.00
C THR A 10 26.51 -2.60 -13.15
N GLN A 11 27.80 -2.35 -13.44
CA GLN A 11 28.20 -1.58 -14.62
C GLN A 11 27.67 -2.24 -15.90
N GLY A 12 26.96 -1.46 -16.73
CA GLY A 12 26.31 -1.95 -17.94
C GLY A 12 24.83 -2.35 -17.77
N SER A 13 24.31 -2.39 -16.53
CA SER A 13 22.86 -2.45 -16.31
C SER A 13 22.18 -1.15 -16.76
N GLU A 14 20.95 -1.25 -17.27
CA GLU A 14 20.11 -0.08 -17.57
C GLU A 14 19.75 0.73 -16.31
N TYR A 15 19.90 0.14 -15.12
CA TYR A 15 19.61 0.77 -13.83
C TYR A 15 20.85 1.20 -13.05
N TYR A 16 22.04 1.12 -13.65
CA TYR A 16 23.30 1.41 -12.96
C TYR A 16 23.30 2.83 -12.36
N HIS A 17 23.34 2.92 -11.03
CA HIS A 17 23.22 4.17 -10.25
C HIS A 17 21.93 5.00 -10.50
N LEU A 18 20.84 4.37 -10.96
CA LEU A 18 19.55 5.03 -11.19
C LEU A 18 18.49 4.70 -10.14
N ILE A 19 18.78 3.78 -9.20
CA ILE A 19 17.83 3.36 -8.16
C ILE A 19 18.25 3.94 -6.81
N ASP A 20 17.32 4.66 -6.17
CA ASP A 20 17.46 5.08 -4.78
C ASP A 20 16.96 3.96 -3.86
N LEU A 21 17.90 3.17 -3.34
CA LEU A 21 17.62 2.03 -2.47
C LEU A 21 17.11 2.43 -1.07
N GLU A 22 17.20 3.71 -0.71
CA GLU A 22 16.61 4.23 0.52
C GLU A 22 15.13 4.61 0.35
N LYS A 23 14.59 4.50 -0.87
CA LYS A 23 13.22 4.91 -1.22
C LYS A 23 12.44 3.79 -1.90
N VAL A 24 12.24 2.68 -1.20
CA VAL A 24 11.59 1.48 -1.76
C VAL A 24 10.20 1.28 -1.16
N ALA A 25 9.22 0.96 -2.01
CA ALA A 25 7.90 0.50 -1.59
C ALA A 25 7.62 -0.92 -2.07
N ALA A 26 6.82 -1.65 -1.31
CA ALA A 26 6.26 -2.94 -1.72
C ALA A 26 4.74 -2.79 -1.97
N MET A 27 4.25 -3.31 -3.09
CA MET A 27 2.85 -3.15 -3.48
C MET A 27 2.34 -4.45 -4.09
N GLY A 28 1.09 -4.81 -3.82
CA GLY A 28 0.55 -6.07 -4.30
C GLY A 28 -0.97 -6.12 -4.24
N GLN A 29 -1.56 -6.67 -5.30
CA GLN A 29 -3.01 -6.86 -5.42
C GLN A 29 -3.42 -8.27 -5.01
N SER A 30 -4.55 -8.41 -4.30
CA SER A 30 -5.09 -9.70 -3.89
C SER A 30 -4.04 -10.57 -3.18
N CYS A 31 -3.74 -11.77 -3.66
CA CYS A 31 -2.69 -12.64 -3.12
C CYS A 31 -1.30 -11.99 -3.08
N GLY A 32 -1.00 -11.07 -4.00
CA GLY A 32 0.24 -10.31 -4.00
C GLY A 32 0.37 -9.38 -2.79
N GLY A 33 -0.74 -8.90 -2.22
CA GLY A 33 -0.69 -8.13 -0.97
C GLY A 33 -0.30 -8.99 0.23
N ALA A 34 -0.71 -10.26 0.28
CA ALA A 34 -0.20 -11.18 1.29
C ALA A 34 1.30 -11.43 1.11
N GLN A 35 1.80 -11.50 -0.12
CA GLN A 35 3.26 -11.57 -0.36
C GLN A 35 3.99 -10.31 0.12
N VAL A 36 3.38 -9.12 -0.03
CA VAL A 36 3.91 -7.88 0.54
C VAL A 36 4.05 -8.01 2.06
N LEU A 37 3.01 -8.46 2.77
CA LEU A 37 3.09 -8.66 4.23
C LEU A 37 4.16 -9.67 4.63
N ALA A 38 4.37 -10.72 3.83
CA ALA A 38 5.40 -11.72 4.11
C ALA A 38 6.82 -11.12 4.12
N VAL A 39 7.05 -10.07 3.33
CA VAL A 39 8.38 -9.43 3.19
C VAL A 39 8.48 -8.04 3.82
N ALA A 40 7.37 -7.45 4.28
CA ALA A 40 7.31 -6.09 4.81
C ALA A 40 8.05 -5.87 6.15
N HIS A 41 8.69 -6.91 6.68
CA HIS A 41 9.64 -6.83 7.79
C HIS A 41 11.05 -6.40 7.34
N ASP A 42 11.33 -6.39 6.03
CA ASP A 42 12.63 -5.98 5.48
C ASP A 42 12.83 -4.46 5.63
N PRO A 43 13.87 -4.01 6.37
CA PRO A 43 14.07 -2.60 6.70
C PRO A 43 14.34 -1.69 5.49
N ARG A 44 14.59 -2.27 4.31
CA ARG A 44 14.73 -1.53 3.05
C ARG A 44 13.39 -0.99 2.55
N ILE A 45 12.26 -1.61 2.93
CA ILE A 45 10.92 -1.17 2.55
C ILE A 45 10.49 0.01 3.43
N LYS A 46 10.21 1.15 2.81
CA LYS A 46 9.84 2.41 3.50
C LYS A 46 8.35 2.72 3.45
N THR A 47 7.57 1.94 2.73
CA THR A 47 6.11 1.96 2.80
C THR A 47 5.52 0.77 2.05
N CYS A 48 4.28 0.38 2.37
CA CYS A 48 3.54 -0.63 1.62
C CYS A 48 2.22 -0.07 1.07
N VAL A 49 1.82 -0.52 -0.12
CA VAL A 49 0.49 -0.25 -0.70
C VAL A 49 -0.25 -1.56 -0.93
N MET A 50 -1.35 -1.73 -0.21
CA MET A 50 -2.14 -2.93 -0.13
C MET A 50 -3.37 -2.75 -1.02
N LEU A 51 -3.40 -3.46 -2.14
CA LEU A 51 -4.35 -3.25 -3.22
C LEU A 51 -5.43 -4.36 -3.20
N ASN A 52 -6.66 -4.07 -2.79
CA ASN A 52 -7.76 -5.06 -2.72
C ASN A 52 -7.33 -6.35 -2.00
N THR A 53 -6.72 -6.22 -0.83
CA THR A 53 -6.00 -7.31 -0.17
C THR A 53 -6.03 -7.17 1.34
N GLY A 54 -5.75 -8.29 1.99
CA GLY A 54 -5.46 -8.42 3.41
C GLY A 54 -5.41 -9.89 3.77
N ILE A 55 -4.89 -10.21 4.96
CA ILE A 55 -4.90 -11.59 5.47
C ILE A 55 -5.92 -11.78 6.60
N GLY A 56 -6.25 -10.74 7.35
CA GLY A 56 -7.10 -10.81 8.53
C GLY A 56 -6.55 -11.80 9.55
N GLU A 57 -7.34 -12.82 9.88
CA GLU A 57 -6.89 -13.94 10.74
C GLU A 57 -6.33 -15.13 9.95
N ASN A 58 -6.25 -15.03 8.61
CA ASN A 58 -5.77 -16.13 7.77
C ASN A 58 -4.24 -16.13 7.64
N SER A 59 -3.72 -17.22 7.11
CA SER A 59 -2.34 -17.31 6.62
C SER A 59 -2.37 -17.69 5.14
N MET A 60 -1.66 -16.94 4.29
CA MET A 60 -1.58 -17.21 2.86
C MET A 60 -0.32 -16.57 2.27
N GLN A 61 0.20 -17.17 1.20
CA GLN A 61 1.33 -16.61 0.45
C GLN A 61 2.56 -16.25 1.32
N GLY A 62 2.80 -17.02 2.38
CA GLY A 62 3.89 -16.79 3.33
C GLY A 62 3.60 -15.75 4.42
N ALA A 63 2.50 -15.01 4.32
CA ALA A 63 2.06 -14.12 5.39
C ALA A 63 1.20 -14.85 6.42
N THR A 64 1.40 -14.46 7.67
CA THR A 64 0.69 -14.96 8.85
C THR A 64 0.38 -13.78 9.76
N LYS A 65 -0.33 -14.03 10.87
CA LYS A 65 -0.55 -13.00 11.90
C LYS A 65 0.76 -12.37 12.42
N ALA A 66 1.82 -13.16 12.54
CA ALA A 66 3.14 -12.67 12.95
C ALA A 66 3.75 -11.69 11.92
N SER A 67 3.35 -11.76 10.65
CA SER A 67 3.76 -10.78 9.64
C SER A 67 3.26 -9.38 9.96
N LEU A 68 2.08 -9.25 10.59
CA LEU A 68 1.50 -7.96 10.99
C LEU A 68 2.25 -7.33 12.18
N GLU A 69 2.85 -8.15 13.04
CA GLU A 69 3.58 -7.71 14.23
C GLU A 69 4.99 -7.18 13.90
N ASN A 70 5.58 -7.68 12.81
CA ASN A 70 6.95 -7.35 12.38
C ASN A 70 7.02 -6.17 11.40
N LEU A 71 5.89 -5.53 11.12
CA LEU A 71 5.84 -4.34 10.27
C LEU A 71 6.58 -3.19 10.97
N HIS A 72 7.19 -2.31 10.18
CA HIS A 72 7.97 -1.18 10.71
C HIS A 72 7.78 0.12 9.93
N THR A 73 6.78 0.18 9.06
CA THR A 73 6.64 1.28 8.09
C THR A 73 5.19 1.66 7.82
N PRO A 74 4.88 2.92 7.45
CA PRO A 74 3.52 3.33 7.12
C PRO A 74 2.91 2.52 5.98
N MET A 75 1.61 2.25 6.05
CA MET A 75 0.89 1.45 5.05
C MET A 75 -0.38 2.12 4.56
N PHE A 76 -0.66 1.95 3.28
CA PHE A 76 -1.90 2.37 2.64
C PHE A 76 -2.68 1.17 2.12
N TYR A 77 -3.87 0.94 2.66
CA TYR A 77 -4.83 -0.03 2.16
C TYR A 77 -5.85 0.64 1.23
N MET A 78 -5.98 0.14 0.01
CA MET A 78 -6.95 0.62 -0.97
C MET A 78 -7.84 -0.54 -1.39
N ILE A 79 -9.08 -0.54 -0.93
CA ILE A 79 -9.99 -1.69 -0.95
C ILE A 79 -11.27 -1.34 -1.69
N GLY A 80 -11.89 -2.32 -2.35
CA GLY A 80 -13.09 -2.11 -3.19
C GLY A 80 -14.42 -2.02 -2.44
N GLY A 81 -14.39 -1.69 -1.14
CA GLY A 81 -15.58 -1.64 -0.30
C GLY A 81 -16.19 -3.01 0.03
N PRO A 82 -17.41 -3.06 0.60
CA PRO A 82 -17.98 -4.28 1.17
C PRO A 82 -18.18 -5.45 0.20
N VAL A 83 -18.21 -5.19 -1.11
CA VAL A 83 -18.33 -6.23 -2.15
C VAL A 83 -16.97 -6.80 -2.60
N ASP A 84 -15.87 -6.20 -2.16
CA ASP A 84 -14.53 -6.76 -2.33
C ASP A 84 -14.35 -7.99 -1.45
N ILE A 85 -13.95 -9.11 -2.04
CA ILE A 85 -13.69 -10.36 -1.32
C ILE A 85 -12.61 -10.22 -0.24
N ALA A 86 -11.71 -9.24 -0.38
CA ALA A 86 -10.66 -8.97 0.59
C ALA A 86 -11.09 -7.99 1.69
N PHE A 87 -12.29 -7.40 1.63
CA PHE A 87 -12.73 -6.34 2.54
C PHE A 87 -12.59 -6.72 4.02
N LYS A 88 -13.11 -7.89 4.40
CA LYS A 88 -13.02 -8.38 5.79
C LYS A 88 -11.59 -8.67 6.22
N ASN A 89 -10.75 -9.15 5.30
CA ASN A 89 -9.35 -9.43 5.62
C ASN A 89 -8.58 -8.12 5.81
N ALA A 90 -8.78 -7.13 4.94
CA ALA A 90 -8.19 -5.82 5.05
C ALA A 90 -8.59 -5.15 6.37
N GLN A 91 -9.89 -5.20 6.71
CA GLN A 91 -10.37 -4.69 8.00
C GLN A 91 -9.71 -5.43 9.18
N GLY A 92 -9.55 -6.75 9.10
CA GLY A 92 -8.84 -7.53 10.11
C GLY A 92 -7.36 -7.11 10.26
N ASP A 93 -6.66 -6.89 9.15
CA ASP A 93 -5.28 -6.35 9.18
C ASP A 93 -5.26 -4.97 9.85
N TYR A 94 -6.15 -4.07 9.42
CA TYR A 94 -6.28 -2.74 10.00
C TYR A 94 -6.56 -2.83 11.49
N ASP A 95 -7.44 -3.72 11.94
CA ASP A 95 -7.73 -3.83 13.36
C ASP A 95 -6.53 -4.38 14.13
N ASN A 96 -5.80 -5.36 13.57
CA ASN A 96 -4.70 -6.04 14.26
C ASN A 96 -3.39 -5.25 14.33
N ILE A 97 -3.05 -4.42 13.35
CA ILE A 97 -1.77 -3.66 13.35
C ILE A 97 -1.87 -2.48 14.32
N LYS A 98 -1.20 -2.50 15.48
CA LYS A 98 -1.41 -1.46 16.52
C LYS A 98 -0.41 -0.32 16.53
N THR A 99 0.77 -0.48 15.92
CA THR A 99 1.94 0.38 16.21
C THR A 99 2.30 1.36 15.11
N LEU A 100 1.72 1.24 13.91
CA LEU A 100 2.16 1.98 12.73
C LEU A 100 1.08 2.87 12.13
N PRO A 101 1.45 3.98 11.47
CA PRO A 101 0.53 4.79 10.70
C PRO A 101 -0.10 3.96 9.58
N ILE A 102 -1.43 3.90 9.57
CA ILE A 102 -2.19 3.23 8.51
C ILE A 102 -3.27 4.18 8.01
N VAL A 103 -3.45 4.20 6.70
CA VAL A 103 -4.64 4.73 6.03
C VAL A 103 -5.30 3.59 5.29
N MET A 104 -6.61 3.44 5.44
CA MET A 104 -7.42 2.57 4.62
C MET A 104 -8.48 3.41 3.92
N ALA A 105 -8.47 3.35 2.59
CA ALA A 105 -9.50 3.90 1.74
C ALA A 105 -10.33 2.75 1.14
N ASN A 106 -11.64 2.83 1.29
CA ASN A 106 -12.60 1.92 0.69
C ASN A 106 -13.36 2.64 -0.42
N SER A 107 -13.21 2.18 -1.65
CA SER A 107 -14.05 2.59 -2.79
C SER A 107 -15.33 1.74 -2.84
N LEU A 108 -16.04 1.79 -3.98
CA LEU A 108 -17.17 0.91 -4.30
C LEU A 108 -16.89 0.02 -5.52
N ASP A 109 -15.62 -0.12 -5.90
CA ASP A 109 -15.20 -0.73 -7.17
C ASP A 109 -15.03 -2.26 -7.10
N GLY A 110 -15.20 -2.85 -5.92
CA GLY A 110 -14.98 -4.29 -5.69
C GLY A 110 -13.53 -4.73 -5.88
N HIS A 111 -13.32 -6.04 -6.00
CA HIS A 111 -11.98 -6.65 -5.94
C HIS A 111 -11.03 -6.22 -7.07
N SER A 112 -11.58 -5.87 -8.22
CA SER A 112 -10.81 -5.43 -9.39
C SER A 112 -10.45 -3.94 -9.35
N GLY A 113 -10.98 -3.17 -8.38
CA GLY A 113 -10.70 -1.74 -8.30
C GLY A 113 -10.95 -1.01 -9.63
N THR A 114 -10.06 -0.10 -9.98
CA THR A 114 -10.11 0.68 -11.24
C THR A 114 -8.98 0.33 -12.22
N TYR A 115 -8.32 -0.84 -12.05
CA TYR A 115 -7.14 -1.21 -12.84
C TYR A 115 -7.40 -1.36 -14.35
N TYR A 116 -8.64 -1.69 -14.73
CA TYR A 116 -9.05 -1.84 -16.13
C TYR A 116 -9.33 -0.49 -16.82
N GLU A 117 -9.41 0.60 -16.05
CA GLU A 117 -9.59 1.93 -16.59
C GLU A 117 -8.31 2.43 -17.27
N LYS A 118 -8.47 3.44 -18.13
CA LYS A 118 -7.33 4.11 -18.74
C LYS A 118 -6.37 4.63 -17.67
N ASN A 119 -5.11 4.23 -17.77
CA ASN A 119 -4.05 4.56 -16.81
C ASN A 119 -4.33 4.09 -15.36
N GLY A 120 -5.23 3.10 -15.16
CA GLY A 120 -5.56 2.55 -13.84
C GLY A 120 -6.45 3.44 -12.96
N GLY A 121 -7.09 4.46 -13.55
CA GLY A 121 -8.15 5.23 -12.92
C GLY A 121 -7.77 5.95 -11.61
N PRO A 122 -8.76 6.23 -10.76
CA PRO A 122 -8.57 6.81 -9.43
C PRO A 122 -7.58 6.04 -8.53
N TYR A 123 -7.48 4.71 -8.67
CA TYR A 123 -6.54 3.91 -7.88
C TYR A 123 -5.08 4.24 -8.19
N ALA A 124 -4.75 4.40 -9.47
CA ALA A 124 -3.41 4.80 -9.88
C ALA A 124 -3.05 6.20 -9.34
N VAL A 125 -4.03 7.12 -9.30
CA VAL A 125 -3.83 8.46 -8.72
C VAL A 125 -3.55 8.36 -7.21
N ALA A 126 -4.34 7.57 -6.48
CA ALA A 126 -4.16 7.35 -5.05
C ALA A 126 -2.78 6.75 -4.74
N ALA A 127 -2.42 5.66 -5.42
CA ALA A 127 -1.13 5.01 -5.24
C ALA A 127 0.04 5.96 -5.55
N ARG A 128 -0.03 6.75 -6.63
CA ARG A 128 1.00 7.74 -6.96
C ARG A 128 1.14 8.79 -5.86
N LYS A 129 0.03 9.36 -5.38
CA LYS A 129 0.05 10.39 -4.33
C LYS A 129 0.67 9.87 -3.04
N TRP A 130 0.36 8.62 -2.67
CA TRP A 130 0.98 7.96 -1.53
C TRP A 130 2.49 7.83 -1.70
N LEU A 131 2.95 7.31 -2.84
CA LEU A 131 4.40 7.17 -3.13
C LEU A 131 5.12 8.52 -3.20
N ASP A 132 4.50 9.53 -3.80
CA ASP A 132 5.05 10.89 -3.88
C ASP A 132 5.21 11.50 -2.47
N TRP A 133 4.26 11.25 -1.56
CA TRP A 133 4.37 11.67 -0.18
C TRP A 133 5.44 10.89 0.58
N GLN A 134 5.32 9.55 0.65
CA GLN A 134 6.15 8.70 1.50
C GLN A 134 7.60 8.60 1.02
N LEU A 135 7.82 8.57 -0.30
CA LEU A 135 9.16 8.35 -0.85
C LEU A 135 9.80 9.63 -1.38
N LYS A 136 9.01 10.57 -1.95
CA LYS A 136 9.57 11.74 -2.64
C LYS A 136 9.49 13.04 -1.85
N GLY A 137 9.03 12.99 -0.60
CA GLY A 137 8.94 14.16 0.27
C GLY A 137 7.90 15.19 -0.18
N LYS A 138 6.95 14.83 -1.05
CA LYS A 138 5.87 15.73 -1.47
C LYS A 138 4.77 15.78 -0.41
N VAL A 139 5.03 16.47 0.69
CA VAL A 139 4.13 16.53 1.85
C VAL A 139 2.72 16.98 1.49
N GLY A 140 2.54 17.86 0.50
CA GLY A 140 1.20 18.30 0.06
C GLY A 140 0.30 17.19 -0.49
N GLU A 141 0.86 16.04 -0.90
CA GLU A 141 0.07 14.89 -1.35
C GLU A 141 -0.59 14.14 -0.17
N SER A 142 -0.19 14.42 1.09
CA SER A 142 -0.81 13.85 2.29
C SER A 142 -2.28 14.25 2.47
N ALA A 143 -2.69 15.39 1.89
CA ALA A 143 -4.07 15.89 1.96
C ALA A 143 -5.07 14.84 1.46
N MET A 144 -4.72 14.02 0.46
CA MET A 144 -5.61 12.96 0.01
C MET A 144 -5.96 11.92 1.09
N PHE A 145 -5.10 11.75 2.10
CA PHE A 145 -5.19 10.66 3.06
C PHE A 145 -5.54 11.12 4.47
N LEU A 146 -5.33 12.40 4.76
CA LEU A 146 -5.41 12.98 6.11
C LEU A 146 -6.39 14.15 6.22
N ASP A 147 -6.90 14.69 5.11
CA ASP A 147 -7.78 15.85 5.08
C ASP A 147 -9.19 15.45 4.62
N ASP A 148 -10.13 15.45 5.57
CA ASP A 148 -11.52 15.07 5.34
C ASP A 148 -12.22 16.00 4.33
N GLU A 149 -11.84 17.27 4.23
CA GLU A 149 -12.42 18.20 3.24
C GLU A 149 -11.92 17.87 1.83
N TYR A 150 -10.65 17.51 1.70
CA TYR A 150 -10.07 17.04 0.43
C TYR A 150 -10.76 15.75 -0.02
N GLU A 151 -10.90 14.79 0.88
CA GLU A 151 -11.56 13.50 0.62
C GLU A 151 -13.02 13.71 0.18
N ALA A 152 -13.81 14.48 0.93
CA ALA A 152 -15.19 14.78 0.58
C ALA A 152 -15.34 15.48 -0.77
N LYS A 153 -14.38 16.33 -1.14
CA LYS A 153 -14.40 17.09 -2.40
C LYS A 153 -14.03 16.24 -3.61
N PHE A 154 -12.99 15.41 -3.51
CA PHE A 154 -12.41 14.72 -4.66
C PHE A 154 -12.74 13.23 -4.72
N TYR A 155 -13.08 12.62 -3.59
CA TYR A 155 -13.40 11.21 -3.45
C TYR A 155 -14.69 11.00 -2.63
N PRO A 156 -15.82 11.67 -2.97
CA PRO A 156 -17.05 11.66 -2.15
C PRO A 156 -17.69 10.28 -1.95
N ASN A 157 -17.37 9.33 -2.83
CA ASN A 157 -17.90 7.95 -2.78
C ASN A 157 -16.94 6.97 -2.09
N TRP A 158 -15.79 7.46 -1.60
CA TRP A 158 -14.82 6.64 -0.87
C TRP A 158 -14.96 6.93 0.61
N THR A 159 -14.67 5.92 1.43
CA THR A 159 -14.58 6.08 2.88
C THR A 159 -13.15 5.87 3.34
N PHE A 160 -12.71 6.73 4.25
CA PHE A 160 -11.35 6.68 4.78
C PHE A 160 -11.38 6.42 6.28
N VAL A 161 -10.49 5.56 6.73
CA VAL A 161 -10.15 5.39 8.14
C VAL A 161 -8.64 5.42 8.28
N ARG A 162 -8.16 6.03 9.35
CA ARG A 162 -6.73 6.20 9.60
C ARG A 162 -6.43 6.12 11.08
N LYS A 163 -5.22 5.66 11.42
CA LYS A 163 -4.76 5.58 12.81
C LYS A 163 -3.25 5.70 12.93
N ASN A 164 -2.80 6.01 14.15
CA ASN A 164 -1.40 6.13 14.54
C ASN A 164 -0.60 7.16 13.71
N TRP A 165 -1.24 8.27 13.32
CA TRP A 165 -0.63 9.43 12.68
C TRP A 165 -0.30 10.52 13.70
#